data_AF-A0A7X9VY69-F1
#
_entry.id   AF-A0A7X9VY69-F1
#
_cell.length_a   1.000
_cell.length_b   1.000
_cell.length_c   1.000
_cell.angle_alpha   90.00
_cell.angle_beta   90.00
_cell.angle_gamma   90.00
#
_symmetry.space_group_name_H-M   'P 1'
#
loop_
_entity.id
_entity.type
_entity.pdbx_description
1 polymer ?
#
loop_
_entity_poly.entity_id
_entity_poly.type
_entity_poly.pdbx_seq_one_letter_code
_entity_poly.pdbx_strand_id
1 'polypeptide(L)'
;MTCDTSHGWVKPRADGARAKCGGPNLCSTCETEKMHNIMLTACFGPPVGTPTDGAPTRDAAVGAAIGRACAELPFGYSIELFLEAGYGGARLLGPEGGEIDLDQDERDLAYEINAGIDAAIATEQGKGAA
;
A
#
# COMPACT_ATOMS: atom_id res chain seq x y z
N MET A 1 12.81 -5.30 4.39
CA MET A 1 13.52 -5.31 3.10
C MET A 1 14.85 -6.02 3.31
N THR A 2 14.95 -7.30 2.94
CA THR A 2 16.21 -8.03 2.94
C THR A 2 17.07 -7.49 1.79
N CYS A 3 18.27 -7.02 2.10
CA CYS A 3 19.20 -6.50 1.09
C CYS A 3 19.55 -7.64 0.11
N ASP A 4 19.02 -7.62 -1.10
CA ASP A 4 19.31 -8.60 -2.16
C ASP A 4 20.71 -8.44 -2.77
N THR A 5 21.47 -7.42 -2.36
CA THR A 5 22.87 -7.24 -2.75
C THR A 5 23.79 -8.08 -1.86
N SER A 6 23.72 -9.41 -1.99
CA SER A 6 24.80 -10.24 -1.47
C SER A 6 26.05 -10.00 -2.30
N HIS A 7 26.92 -9.07 -1.85
CA HIS A 7 28.20 -8.72 -2.49
C HIS A 7 29.26 -9.84 -2.50
N GLY A 8 28.83 -11.10 -2.40
CA GLY A 8 29.69 -12.27 -2.31
C GLY A 8 30.06 -12.67 -0.88
N TRP A 9 31.06 -13.53 -0.80
CA TRP A 9 31.60 -14.08 0.46
C TRP A 9 32.64 -13.12 1.04
N VAL A 10 32.46 -12.70 2.29
CA VAL A 10 33.45 -11.88 2.99
C VAL A 10 34.56 -12.79 3.55
N LYS A 11 35.82 -12.31 3.60
CA LYS A 11 36.93 -13.02 4.27
C LYS A 11 36.54 -13.37 5.72
N PRO A 12 36.99 -14.51 6.24
CA PRO A 12 36.28 -15.17 7.33
C PRO A 12 36.32 -14.37 8.64
N ARG A 13 35.33 -14.63 9.50
CA ARG A 13 35.39 -14.25 10.93
C ARG A 13 36.65 -14.87 11.54
N ALA A 14 37.04 -14.42 12.75
CA ALA A 14 38.24 -14.91 13.43
C ALA A 14 38.31 -16.45 13.62
N ASP A 15 37.18 -17.14 13.42
CA ASP A 15 37.01 -18.60 13.46
C ASP A 15 37.26 -19.32 12.12
N GLY A 16 37.59 -18.60 11.04
CA GLY A 16 37.86 -19.19 9.72
C GLY A 16 36.61 -19.52 8.89
N ALA A 17 35.40 -19.25 9.39
CA ALA A 17 34.15 -19.53 8.66
C ALA A 17 33.84 -18.44 7.63
N ARG A 18 33.54 -18.85 6.38
CA ARG A 18 33.07 -17.93 5.32
C ARG A 18 31.62 -17.54 5.60
N ALA A 19 31.34 -16.24 5.71
CA ALA A 19 29.99 -15.71 5.82
C ALA A 19 29.61 -14.94 4.54
N LYS A 20 28.36 -15.12 4.09
CA LYS A 20 27.75 -14.29 3.03
C LYS A 20 27.59 -12.85 3.60
N CYS A 21 27.85 -11.77 2.83
CA CYS A 21 27.54 -10.42 3.36
C CYS A 21 26.06 -10.40 3.73
N GLY A 22 25.78 -10.07 4.99
CA GLY A 22 24.44 -10.15 5.58
C GLY A 22 23.99 -8.84 6.23
N GLY A 23 24.65 -7.71 5.93
CA GLY A 23 24.19 -6.41 6.41
C GLY A 23 25.30 -5.39 6.70
N PRO A 24 24.90 -4.18 7.12
CA PRO A 24 25.76 -2.99 7.14
C PRO A 24 26.92 -3.03 8.14
N ASN A 25 26.98 -4.05 9.01
CA ASN A 25 28.05 -4.20 10.00
C ASN A 25 29.08 -5.29 9.62
N LEU A 26 28.97 -5.89 8.43
CA LEU A 26 29.78 -7.04 8.01
C LEU A 26 30.88 -6.69 7.01
N CYS A 27 30.76 -5.61 6.23
CA CYS A 27 31.83 -5.12 5.37
C CYS A 27 31.68 -3.65 4.99
N SER A 28 32.78 -3.02 4.58
CA SER A 28 32.83 -1.62 4.16
C SER A 28 31.96 -1.31 2.93
N THR A 29 31.67 -2.31 2.09
CA THR A 29 30.72 -2.16 0.97
C THR A 29 29.28 -2.04 1.48
N CYS A 30 28.87 -2.96 2.36
CA CYS A 30 27.54 -2.95 2.97
C CYS A 30 27.36 -1.68 3.87
N GLU A 31 28.45 -1.12 4.43
CA GLU A 31 28.45 0.17 5.13
C GLU A 31 28.33 1.38 4.18
N THR A 32 29.08 1.38 3.07
CA THR A 32 28.99 2.41 2.03
C THR A 32 27.57 2.49 1.44
N GLU A 33 26.93 1.35 1.17
CA GLU A 33 25.54 1.33 0.69
C GLU A 33 24.57 1.94 1.70
N LYS A 34 24.75 1.66 2.99
CA LYS A 34 23.94 2.28 4.04
C LYS A 34 24.10 3.79 4.04
N MET A 35 25.34 4.29 3.95
CA MET A 35 25.60 5.73 3.89
C MET A 35 25.02 6.36 2.63
N HIS A 36 25.15 5.71 1.47
CA HIS A 36 24.54 6.16 0.23
C HIS A 36 23.01 6.25 0.34
N ASN A 37 22.35 5.24 0.94
CA ASN A 37 20.91 5.24 1.15
C ASN A 37 20.46 6.36 2.12
N ILE A 38 21.23 6.60 3.19
CA ILE A 38 21.00 7.72 4.12
C ILE A 38 21.12 9.06 3.39
N MET A 39 22.15 9.24 2.55
CA MET A 39 22.33 10.49 1.80
C MET A 39 21.20 10.72 0.80
N LEU A 40 20.78 9.68 0.06
CA LEU A 40 19.65 9.79 -0.86
C LEU A 40 18.35 10.16 -0.13
N THR A 41 18.10 9.53 1.02
CA THR A 41 16.92 9.80 1.85
C THR A 41 16.91 11.24 2.40
N ALA A 42 18.07 11.77 2.78
CA ALA A 42 18.19 13.14 3.26
C ALA A 42 18.00 14.19 2.15
N CYS A 43 18.42 13.90 0.91
CA CYS A 43 18.31 14.83 -0.21
C CYS A 43 16.95 14.81 -0.91
N PHE A 44 16.33 13.63 -1.04
CA PHE A 44 15.11 13.44 -1.84
C PHE A 44 13.88 13.07 -1.02
N GLY A 45 14.01 13.06 0.31
CA GLY A 45 13.01 12.51 1.21
C GLY A 45 13.02 10.97 1.20
N PRO A 46 12.27 10.35 2.13
CA PRO A 46 12.17 8.91 2.15
C PRO A 46 11.40 8.41 0.90
N PRO A 47 11.71 7.22 0.38
CA PRO A 47 10.99 6.67 -0.76
C PRO A 47 9.50 6.53 -0.42
N VAL A 48 8.65 6.81 -1.40
CA VAL A 48 7.20 6.53 -1.36
C VAL A 48 7.00 5.10 -0.85
N GLY A 49 6.30 4.96 0.30
CA GLY A 49 6.00 3.67 0.92
C GLY A 49 6.84 3.29 2.14
N THR A 50 7.65 4.18 2.71
CA THR A 50 8.24 3.96 4.05
C THR A 50 7.16 4.13 5.13
N PRO A 51 6.82 3.09 5.90
CA PRO A 51 5.81 3.20 6.95
C PRO A 51 6.37 4.03 8.11
N THR A 52 5.78 5.20 8.35
CA THR A 52 5.94 5.97 9.59
C THR A 52 4.99 5.40 10.63
N ASP A 53 5.50 5.07 11.81
CA ASP A 53 4.75 4.47 12.91
C ASP A 53 3.39 5.17 13.18
N GLY A 54 2.28 4.44 13.07
CA GLY A 54 1.01 4.75 13.77
C GLY A 54 -0.30 4.75 12.97
N ALA A 55 -0.33 5.20 11.72
CA ALA A 55 -1.52 5.14 10.86
C ALA A 55 -1.10 5.24 9.39
N PRO A 56 -1.80 4.57 8.45
CA PRO A 56 -1.51 4.75 7.03
C PRO A 56 -1.64 6.24 6.69
N THR A 57 -0.68 6.77 5.94
CA THR A 57 -0.84 8.10 5.35
C THR A 57 -2.10 8.11 4.48
N ARG A 58 -2.73 9.28 4.30
CA ARG A 58 -3.92 9.41 3.44
C ARG A 58 -3.72 8.76 2.08
N ASP A 59 -2.53 8.94 1.49
CA ASP A 59 -2.16 8.35 0.19
C ASP A 59 -2.08 6.80 0.26
N ALA A 60 -1.53 6.26 1.35
CA ALA A 60 -1.47 4.81 1.55
C ALA A 60 -2.86 4.21 1.78
N ALA A 61 -3.74 4.91 2.50
CA ALA A 61 -5.12 4.49 2.72
C ALA A 61 -5.90 4.45 1.39
N VAL A 62 -5.75 5.47 0.54
CA VAL A 62 -6.37 5.50 -0.80
C VAL A 62 -5.83 4.35 -1.66
N GLY A 63 -4.51 4.15 -1.69
CA GLY A 63 -3.90 3.05 -2.44
C GLY A 63 -4.39 1.67 -1.96
N ALA A 64 -4.52 1.48 -0.65
CA ALA A 64 -5.06 0.26 -0.07
C ALA A 64 -6.54 0.03 -0.44
N ALA A 65 -7.37 1.09 -0.40
CA ALA A 65 -8.78 1.01 -0.77
C ALA A 65 -8.97 0.64 -2.25
N ILE A 66 -8.17 1.22 -3.16
CA ILE A 66 -8.17 0.87 -4.58
C ILE A 66 -7.75 -0.59 -4.77
N GLY A 67 -6.66 -1.02 -4.11
CA GLY A 67 -6.20 -2.41 -4.17
C GLY A 67 -7.27 -3.39 -3.71
N ARG A 68 -8.00 -3.04 -2.64
CA ARG A 68 -9.14 -3.80 -2.14
C ARG A 68 -10.29 -3.86 -3.13
N ALA A 69 -10.67 -2.73 -3.74
CA ALA A 69 -11.72 -2.70 -4.76
C ALA A 69 -11.39 -3.66 -5.93
N CYS A 70 -10.15 -3.68 -6.40
CA CYS A 70 -9.75 -4.60 -7.46
C CYS A 70 -9.83 -6.09 -7.05
N ALA A 71 -9.73 -6.41 -5.76
CA ALA A 71 -9.70 -7.77 -5.26
C ALA A 71 -11.08 -8.29 -4.82
N GLU A 72 -11.91 -7.43 -4.25
CA GLU A 72 -13.11 -7.83 -3.51
C GLU A 72 -14.43 -7.33 -4.13
N LEU A 73 -14.39 -6.39 -5.07
CA LEU A 73 -15.62 -5.84 -5.65
C LEU A 73 -16.36 -6.93 -6.44
N PRO A 74 -17.67 -7.16 -6.17
CA PRO A 74 -18.45 -8.17 -6.88
C PRO A 74 -18.58 -7.87 -8.38
N PHE A 75 -18.78 -8.91 -9.19
CA PHE A 75 -18.87 -8.77 -10.64
C PHE A 75 -20.04 -7.87 -11.06
N GLY A 76 -19.78 -6.98 -12.00
CA GLY A 76 -20.77 -6.01 -12.51
C GLY A 76 -20.79 -4.70 -11.72
N TYR A 77 -20.38 -4.70 -10.45
CA TYR A 77 -20.23 -3.46 -9.69
C TYR A 77 -19.01 -2.67 -10.17
N SER A 78 -19.09 -1.35 -10.06
CA SER A 78 -17.95 -0.46 -10.32
C SER A 78 -17.95 0.73 -9.36
N ILE A 79 -16.78 1.33 -9.17
CA ILE A 79 -16.61 2.52 -8.34
C ILE A 79 -16.12 3.65 -9.25
N GLU A 80 -16.84 4.77 -9.26
CA GLU A 80 -16.41 5.99 -9.96
C GLU A 80 -15.82 6.99 -8.98
N LEU A 81 -14.73 7.64 -9.39
CA LEU A 81 -14.02 8.63 -8.58
C LEU A 81 -14.30 10.06 -9.09
N PHE A 82 -14.51 11.00 -8.18
CA PHE A 82 -14.68 12.42 -8.46
C PHE A 82 -13.54 13.19 -7.81
N LEU A 83 -12.83 13.99 -8.61
CA LEU A 83 -11.68 14.74 -8.15
C LEU A 83 -11.94 16.24 -8.34
N GLU A 84 -11.76 16.99 -7.26
CA GLU A 84 -11.90 18.43 -7.21
C GLU A 84 -10.72 19.06 -6.45
N ALA A 85 -10.57 20.38 -6.55
CA ALA A 85 -9.50 21.07 -5.83
C ALA A 85 -9.67 20.89 -4.30
N GLY A 86 -8.76 20.13 -3.69
CA GLY A 86 -8.76 19.86 -2.26
C GLY A 86 -9.72 18.74 -1.81
N TYR A 87 -10.35 18.02 -2.74
CA TYR A 87 -11.30 16.96 -2.43
C TYR A 87 -11.28 15.84 -3.46
N GLY A 88 -11.44 14.60 -3.00
CA GLY A 88 -11.73 13.45 -3.83
C GLY A 88 -12.82 12.63 -3.16
N GLY A 89 -13.81 12.19 -3.93
CA GLY A 89 -14.87 11.31 -3.48
C GLY A 89 -15.09 10.12 -4.41
N ALA A 90 -15.94 9.18 -4.00
CA ALA A 90 -16.26 7.97 -4.74
C ALA A 90 -17.77 7.66 -4.66
N ARG A 91 -18.34 7.10 -5.74
CA ARG A 91 -19.69 6.53 -5.75
C ARG A 91 -19.66 5.08 -6.18
N LEU A 92 -20.58 4.28 -5.64
CA LEU A 92 -20.77 2.89 -6.03
C LEU A 92 -21.84 2.81 -7.13
N LEU A 93 -21.52 2.12 -8.22
CA LEU A 93 -22.46 1.76 -9.27
C LEU A 93 -22.76 0.26 -9.17
N GLY A 94 -24.04 -0.07 -9.19
CA GLY A 94 -24.51 -1.45 -9.26
C GLY A 94 -24.29 -2.07 -10.66
N PRO A 95 -24.59 -3.37 -10.82
CA PRO A 95 -24.36 -4.12 -12.06
C PRO A 95 -25.10 -3.58 -13.29
N GLU A 96 -26.20 -2.88 -13.06
CA GLU A 96 -27.02 -2.24 -14.11
C GLU A 96 -26.55 -0.80 -14.44
N GLY A 97 -25.48 -0.32 -13.77
CA GLY A 97 -25.00 1.06 -13.87
C GLY A 97 -25.77 2.08 -13.01
N GLY A 98 -26.72 1.63 -12.18
CA GLY A 98 -27.44 2.49 -11.25
C GLY A 98 -26.60 2.86 -10.04
N GLU A 99 -26.63 4.13 -9.63
CA GLU A 99 -25.96 4.60 -8.42
C GLU A 99 -26.61 4.02 -7.17
N ILE A 100 -25.78 3.48 -6.28
CA ILE A 100 -26.19 3.00 -4.97
C ILE A 100 -25.81 4.07 -3.97
N ASP A 101 -26.83 4.67 -3.34
CA ASP A 101 -26.64 5.70 -2.35
C ASP A 101 -25.98 5.11 -1.10
N LEU A 102 -24.86 5.70 -0.71
CA LEU A 102 -24.11 5.32 0.48
C LEU A 102 -24.32 6.44 1.49
N ASP A 103 -25.12 6.18 2.53
CA ASP A 103 -25.41 7.15 3.59
C ASP A 103 -24.14 7.44 4.40
N GLN A 104 -23.37 8.44 3.96
CA GLN A 104 -22.06 8.78 4.50
C GLN A 104 -21.92 10.30 4.66
N ASP A 105 -21.72 10.73 5.91
CA ASP A 105 -21.48 12.14 6.25
C ASP A 105 -19.99 12.53 6.17
N GLU A 106 -19.08 11.55 6.11
CA GLU A 106 -17.63 11.77 6.16
C GLU A 106 -17.01 11.87 4.77
N ARG A 107 -16.32 12.98 4.52
CA ARG A 107 -15.68 13.33 3.24
C ARG A 107 -14.24 12.84 3.15
N ASP A 108 -14.06 11.52 3.11
CA ASP A 108 -12.76 10.87 2.90
C ASP A 108 -12.81 9.82 1.79
N LEU A 109 -11.99 10.00 0.76
CA LEU A 109 -11.96 9.14 -0.43
C LEU A 109 -11.72 7.65 -0.09
N ALA A 110 -10.79 7.36 0.83
CA ALA A 110 -10.47 5.98 1.16
C ALA A 110 -11.63 5.34 1.94
N TYR A 111 -12.28 6.10 2.81
CA TYR A 111 -13.48 5.67 3.52
C TYR A 111 -14.64 5.39 2.55
N GLU A 112 -14.92 6.32 1.63
CA GLU A 112 -16.01 6.20 0.65
C GLU A 112 -15.85 4.97 -0.25
N ILE A 113 -14.62 4.69 -0.73
CA ILE A 113 -14.32 3.49 -1.52
C ILE A 113 -14.59 2.22 -0.70
N ASN A 114 -14.11 2.17 0.55
CA ASN A 114 -14.30 1.00 1.40
C ASN A 114 -15.76 0.73 1.73
N ALA A 115 -16.53 1.78 2.02
CA ALA A 115 -17.96 1.67 2.25
C ALA A 115 -18.71 1.17 1.00
N GLY A 116 -18.31 1.62 -0.20
CA GLY A 116 -18.85 1.10 -1.45
C GLY A 116 -18.56 -0.40 -1.64
N ILE A 117 -17.35 -0.86 -1.32
CA ILE A 117 -17.00 -2.29 -1.36
C ILE A 117 -17.91 -3.07 -0.39
N ASP A 118 -18.03 -2.61 0.86
CA ASP A 118 -18.80 -3.30 1.89
C ASP A 118 -20.30 -3.37 1.53
N ALA A 119 -20.86 -2.28 0.99
CA ALA A 119 -22.24 -2.24 0.52
C ALA A 119 -22.49 -3.19 -0.66
N ALA A 120 -21.56 -3.25 -1.61
CA ALA A 120 -21.65 -4.18 -2.74
C ALA A 120 -21.64 -5.65 -2.27
N ILE A 121 -20.71 -5.99 -1.38
CA ILE A 121 -20.59 -7.33 -0.80
C ILE A 121 -21.86 -7.70 -0.02
N ALA A 122 -22.36 -6.80 0.82
CA ALA A 122 -23.57 -7.03 1.61
C ALA A 122 -24.80 -7.27 0.71
N THR A 123 -24.92 -6.50 -0.38
CA THR A 123 -26.01 -6.66 -1.36
C THR A 123 -25.96 -8.03 -2.06
N GLU A 124 -24.77 -8.47 -2.45
CA GLU A 124 -24.58 -9.74 -3.14
C GLU A 124 -24.85 -10.94 -2.22
N GLN A 125 -24.42 -10.86 -0.96
CA GLN A 125 -24.71 -11.89 0.05
C GLN A 125 -26.21 -11.99 0.36
N GLY A 126 -26.94 -10.87 0.30
CA GLY A 126 -28.40 -10.87 0.43
C GLY A 126 -29.15 -11.53 -0.73
N LYS A 127 -28.61 -11.46 -1.96
CA LYS A 127 -29.21 -12.10 -3.14
C LYS A 127 -29.02 -13.63 -3.18
N GLY A 128 -28.00 -14.17 -2.52
CA GLY A 128 -27.73 -15.61 -2.47
C GLY A 128 -28.58 -16.40 -1.46
N ALA A 129 -29.38 -15.71 -0.64
CA ALA A 129 -30.20 -16.31 0.43
C ALA A 129 -31.70 -16.42 0.10
N ALA A 130 -32.12 -16.09 -1.14
CA ALA A 130 -33.50 -16.14 -1.60
C ALA A 130 -33.75 -17.25 -2.63
#